data_AF-A0A953PW85-F1
#
_entry.id   AF-A0A953PW85-F1
#
_cell.length_a   1.000
_cell.length_b   1.000
_cell.length_c   1.000
_cell.angle_alpha   90.00
_cell.angle_beta   90.00
_cell.angle_gamma   90.00
#
_symmetry.space_group_name_H-M   'P 1'
#
loop_
_entity.id
_entity.type
_entity.pdbx_description
1 polymer ?
#
loop_
_entity_poly.entity_id
_entity_poly.type
_entity_poly.pdbx_seq_one_letter_code
_entity_poly.pdbx_strand_id
1 'polypeptide(L)'
;MPMSSTESNPSEPGPPAPPSGSGRSAVAWVVVTLALLAALVWGLTPARLSLKPAPIRLETAGCPKIAGDFVPSDYTEVPGLKWDGLSSQQKNCVLLRLNMEPCSCGCNVSIASCLRNHPECKTCKDLAQKILADERGEGPAPVDN
;
A
#
# COMPACT_ATOMS: atom_id res chain seq x y z
N MET A 1 -49.88 4.94 -40.60
CA MET A 1 -48.53 4.55 -41.03
C MET A 1 -48.18 5.40 -42.24
N PRO A 2 -47.25 6.37 -42.13
CA PRO A 2 -46.91 7.30 -43.20
C PRO A 2 -45.93 6.67 -44.20
N MET A 3 -46.08 6.99 -45.49
CA MET A 3 -45.06 6.78 -46.51
C MET A 3 -44.70 8.10 -47.20
N SER A 4 -43.38 8.29 -47.29
CA SER A 4 -42.60 8.97 -48.33
C SER A 4 -42.79 10.47 -48.59
N SER A 5 -41.91 11.22 -47.95
CA SER A 5 -41.34 12.48 -48.38
C SER A 5 -40.58 12.34 -49.71
N THR A 6 -40.66 13.35 -50.58
CA THR A 6 -39.53 13.78 -51.43
C THR A 6 -39.70 15.27 -51.75
N GLU A 7 -38.82 16.09 -51.18
CA GLU A 7 -38.65 17.50 -51.55
C GLU A 7 -37.14 17.77 -51.74
N SER A 8 -36.81 18.19 -52.97
CA SER A 8 -35.77 19.14 -53.40
C SER A 8 -34.28 18.97 -53.04
N ASN A 9 -33.47 18.75 -54.09
CA ASN A 9 -32.01 19.02 -54.24
C ASN A 9 -31.74 20.57 -54.25
N PRO A 10 -30.51 21.19 -54.14
CA PRO A 10 -29.20 20.75 -54.67
C PRO A 10 -27.90 21.17 -53.91
N SER A 11 -26.75 20.69 -54.43
CA SER A 11 -25.36 21.24 -54.39
C SER A 11 -24.38 20.65 -53.37
N GLU A 12 -23.48 19.79 -53.86
CA GLU A 12 -22.26 19.38 -53.14
C GLU A 12 -21.23 20.53 -53.10
N PRO A 13 -20.61 20.82 -51.95
CA PRO A 13 -19.40 21.64 -51.90
C PRO A 13 -18.19 20.80 -52.32
N GLY A 14 -17.31 21.37 -53.15
CA GLY A 14 -16.02 20.76 -53.49
C GLY A 14 -15.14 20.49 -52.25
N PRO A 15 -14.09 19.66 -52.37
CA PRO A 15 -13.32 19.19 -51.24
C PRO A 15 -12.68 20.36 -50.46
N PRO A 16 -12.64 20.29 -49.12
CA PRO A 16 -12.06 21.36 -48.32
C PRO A 16 -10.57 21.51 -48.62
N ALA A 17 -10.15 22.75 -48.87
CA ALA A 17 -8.73 23.10 -48.88
C ALA A 17 -8.09 22.67 -47.53
N PRO A 18 -6.84 22.19 -47.53
CA PRO A 18 -6.17 21.84 -46.28
C PRO A 18 -6.08 23.09 -45.40
N PRO A 19 -6.44 23.04 -44.10
CA PRO A 19 -6.29 24.19 -43.23
C PRO A 19 -4.80 24.52 -43.09
N SER A 20 -4.40 25.59 -43.78
CA SER A 20 -3.15 26.29 -43.55
C SER A 20 -3.24 27.02 -42.21
N GLY A 21 -2.38 26.64 -41.26
CA GLY A 21 -2.05 27.50 -40.12
C GLY A 21 -2.50 27.01 -38.76
N SER A 22 -1.84 25.98 -38.21
CA SER A 22 -1.97 25.61 -36.80
C SER A 22 -0.63 25.45 -36.06
N GLY A 23 0.51 25.69 -36.72
CA GLY A 23 1.82 25.49 -36.10
C GLY A 23 2.13 26.44 -34.94
N ARG A 24 1.70 27.71 -35.03
CA ARG A 24 1.97 28.71 -33.98
C ARG A 24 1.07 28.56 -32.75
N SER A 25 -0.19 28.19 -32.97
CA SER A 25 -1.15 27.98 -31.88
C SER A 25 -0.80 26.71 -31.09
N ALA A 26 -0.46 25.62 -31.78
CA ALA A 26 -0.03 24.38 -31.13
C ALA A 26 1.26 24.56 -30.31
N VAL A 27 2.25 25.27 -30.85
CA VAL A 27 3.50 25.56 -30.12
C VAL A 27 3.25 26.44 -28.90
N ALA A 28 2.38 27.45 -29.00
CA ALA A 28 2.02 28.30 -27.87
C ALA A 28 1.37 27.49 -26.73
N TRP A 29 0.46 26.57 -27.05
CA TRP A 29 -0.15 25.69 -26.05
C TRP A 29 0.84 24.75 -25.38
N VAL A 30 1.82 24.21 -26.11
CA VAL A 30 2.90 23.38 -25.53
C VAL A 30 3.75 24.19 -24.56
N VAL A 31 4.11 25.43 -24.90
CA VAL A 31 4.90 26.29 -24.01
C VAL A 31 4.13 26.65 -22.73
N VAL A 32 2.85 27.02 -22.87
CA VAL A 32 1.99 27.37 -21.71
C VAL A 32 1.78 26.17 -20.79
N THR A 33 1.53 24.99 -21.35
CA THR A 33 1.35 23.76 -20.57
C THR A 33 2.64 23.36 -19.84
N LEU A 34 3.80 23.43 -20.49
CA LEU A 34 5.09 23.18 -19.84
C LEU A 34 5.36 24.19 -18.71
N ALA A 35 5.05 25.48 -18.91
CA ALA A 35 5.23 26.50 -17.88
C ALA A 35 4.32 26.26 -16.65
N LEU A 36 3.05 25.87 -16.88
CA LEU A 36 2.12 25.53 -15.81
C LEU A 36 2.57 24.29 -15.04
N LEU A 37 3.04 23.24 -15.73
CA LEU A 37 3.57 22.04 -15.09
C LEU A 37 4.81 22.36 -14.25
N ALA A 38 5.73 23.19 -14.76
CA ALA A 38 6.90 23.62 -14.00
C ALA A 38 6.52 24.40 -12.73
N ALA A 39 5.55 25.31 -12.82
CA ALA A 39 5.06 26.07 -11.68
C ALA A 39 4.39 25.16 -10.63
N LEU A 40 3.59 24.18 -11.08
CA LEU A 40 2.93 23.22 -10.21
C LEU A 40 3.94 22.30 -9.50
N VAL A 41 4.95 21.82 -10.22
CA VAL A 41 6.04 21.03 -9.61
C VAL A 41 6.78 21.85 -8.56
N TRP A 42 7.13 23.10 -8.86
CA TRP A 42 7.81 23.98 -7.91
C TRP A 42 6.94 24.28 -6.68
N GLY A 43 5.64 24.52 -6.87
CA GLY A 43 4.69 24.77 -5.78
C GLY A 43 4.41 23.55 -4.91
N LEU A 44 4.46 22.34 -5.49
CA LEU A 44 4.28 21.09 -4.77
C LEU A 44 5.58 20.49 -4.22
N THR A 45 6.76 20.99 -4.59
CA THR A 45 8.01 20.55 -3.96
C THR A 45 8.10 21.12 -2.55
N PRO A 46 7.89 20.30 -1.49
CA PRO A 46 8.11 20.79 -0.14
C PRO A 46 9.59 21.15 0.00
N ALA A 47 9.88 22.24 0.70
CA ALA A 47 11.24 22.54 1.12
C ALA A 47 11.79 21.30 1.84
N ARG A 48 12.75 20.61 1.22
CA ARG A 48 13.48 19.52 1.86
C ARG A 48 14.08 20.11 3.13
N LEU A 49 13.61 19.66 4.29
CA LEU A 49 14.24 20.03 5.55
C LEU A 49 15.69 19.58 5.46
N SER A 50 16.62 20.53 5.54
CA SER A 50 18.05 20.27 5.56
C SER A 50 18.40 19.67 6.92
N LEU A 51 18.02 18.40 7.12
CA LEU A 51 18.36 17.63 8.28
C LEU A 51 19.87 17.41 8.25
N LYS A 52 20.58 18.02 9.21
CA LYS A 52 21.96 17.63 9.48
C LYS A 52 21.92 16.16 9.93
N PRO A 53 22.78 15.29 9.39
CA PRO A 53 22.89 13.92 9.89
C PRO A 53 23.08 13.96 11.40
N ALA A 54 22.28 13.19 12.13
CA ALA A 54 22.47 13.06 13.57
C ALA A 54 23.92 12.61 13.80
N PRO A 55 24.69 13.26 14.70
CA PRO A 55 26.00 12.78 15.07
C PRO A 55 25.90 11.32 15.48
N ILE A 56 26.77 10.45 14.93
CA ILE A 56 26.89 9.06 15.36
C ILE A 56 27.56 9.09 16.74
N ARG A 57 26.81 9.48 17.77
CA ARG A 57 27.16 9.13 19.13
C ARG A 57 26.84 7.65 19.26
N LEU A 58 27.87 6.82 19.43
CA LEU A 58 27.68 5.56 20.12
C LEU A 58 27.18 5.95 21.51
N GLU A 59 25.89 5.76 21.76
CA GLU A 59 25.32 5.92 23.10
C GLU A 59 25.84 4.79 23.98
N THR A 60 27.02 4.99 24.56
CA THR A 60 27.44 4.28 25.75
C THR A 60 26.94 5.01 26.98
N ALA A 61 26.33 4.21 27.86
CA ALA A 61 25.78 4.53 29.18
C ALA A 61 24.39 5.16 29.20
N GLY A 62 23.37 4.30 29.29
CA GLY A 62 22.18 4.63 30.08
C GLY A 62 20.91 4.97 29.33
N CYS A 63 20.71 4.51 28.09
CA CYS A 63 19.33 4.42 27.59
C CYS A 63 18.63 3.33 28.41
N PRO A 64 17.64 3.63 29.27
CA PRO A 64 16.84 2.58 29.85
C PRO A 64 16.30 1.75 28.69
N LYS A 65 16.40 0.42 28.80
CA LYS A 65 15.58 -0.50 28.01
C LYS A 65 14.14 -0.30 28.47
N ILE A 66 13.57 0.86 28.15
CA ILE A 66 12.14 1.02 28.04
C ILE A 66 11.79 0.00 26.96
N ALA A 67 10.92 -0.96 27.27
CA ALA A 67 10.41 -1.87 26.27
C ALA A 67 9.92 -0.98 25.12
N GLY A 68 10.65 -0.98 23.99
CA GLY A 68 10.43 0.01 22.94
C GLY A 68 8.98 -0.05 22.49
N ASP A 69 8.39 1.07 22.07
CA ASP A 69 6.99 1.09 21.66
C ASP A 69 6.66 -0.07 20.72
N PHE A 70 5.45 -0.64 20.85
CA PHE A 70 5.03 -1.71 19.97
C PHE A 70 5.16 -1.28 18.50
N VAL A 71 5.92 -2.06 17.72
CA VAL A 71 6.10 -1.81 16.29
C VAL A 71 5.31 -2.86 15.49
N PRO A 72 4.24 -2.43 14.78
CA PRO A 72 3.56 -3.28 13.80
C PRO A 72 4.47 -3.66 12.64
N SER A 73 4.16 -4.75 11.95
CA SER A 73 4.84 -5.16 10.71
C SER A 73 3.89 -5.19 9.52
N ASP A 74 4.42 -5.47 8.33
CA ASP A 74 3.71 -5.49 7.05
C ASP A 74 3.98 -6.79 6.26
N TYR A 75 4.28 -7.89 6.96
CA TYR A 75 4.56 -9.17 6.32
C TYR A 75 3.32 -9.72 5.61
N THR A 76 3.47 -10.02 4.33
CA THR A 76 2.45 -10.70 3.52
C THR A 76 2.50 -12.22 3.65
N GLU A 77 3.58 -12.75 4.24
CA GLU A 77 3.81 -14.17 4.46
C GLU A 77 4.55 -14.40 5.77
N VAL A 78 4.13 -15.42 6.54
CA VAL A 78 4.80 -15.84 7.77
C VAL A 78 5.14 -17.34 7.68
N PRO A 79 6.43 -17.71 7.68
CA PRO A 79 6.85 -19.10 7.53
C PRO A 79 6.52 -19.94 8.77
N GLY A 80 6.35 -21.24 8.58
CA GLY A 80 6.11 -22.20 9.67
C GLY A 80 4.67 -22.26 10.20
N LEU A 81 3.74 -21.52 9.59
CA LEU A 81 2.30 -21.59 9.88
C LEU A 81 1.56 -22.45 8.85
N LYS A 82 0.51 -23.15 9.29
CA LYS A 82 -0.36 -23.96 8.43
C LYS A 82 -1.54 -23.13 7.94
N TRP A 83 -1.48 -22.73 6.67
CA TRP A 83 -2.49 -21.89 6.01
C TRP A 83 -3.60 -22.69 5.31
N ASP A 84 -3.50 -24.03 5.35
CA ASP A 84 -4.41 -24.94 4.64
C ASP A 84 -5.84 -24.83 5.18
N GLY A 85 -6.84 -24.80 4.29
CA GLY A 85 -8.25 -24.72 4.66
C GLY A 85 -8.78 -23.31 4.95
N LEU A 86 -7.92 -22.27 4.92
CA LEU A 86 -8.36 -20.88 5.01
C LEU A 86 -8.71 -20.31 3.62
N SER A 87 -9.84 -19.61 3.51
CA SER A 87 -10.15 -18.74 2.37
C SER A 87 -9.18 -17.56 2.30
N SER A 88 -9.09 -16.91 1.14
CA SER A 88 -8.23 -15.72 0.97
C SER A 88 -8.59 -14.59 1.96
N GLN A 89 -9.88 -14.43 2.27
CA GLN A 89 -10.32 -13.44 3.25
C GLN A 89 -9.82 -13.78 4.65
N GLN A 90 -9.98 -15.03 5.10
CA GLN A 90 -9.49 -15.46 6.41
C GLN A 90 -7.96 -15.36 6.50
N LYS A 91 -7.22 -15.68 5.43
CA LYS A 91 -5.77 -15.49 5.38
C LYS A 91 -5.37 -14.04 5.62
N ASN A 92 -6.09 -13.09 5.00
CA ASN A 92 -5.84 -11.67 5.21
C ASN A 92 -6.16 -11.23 6.64
N CYS A 93 -7.25 -11.73 7.24
CA CYS A 93 -7.58 -11.47 8.65
C CYS A 93 -6.49 -11.99 9.59
N VAL A 94 -6.05 -13.24 9.40
CA VAL A 94 -4.94 -13.83 10.16
C VAL A 94 -3.68 -12.99 10.00
N LEU A 95 -3.27 -12.68 8.77
CA LEU A 95 -2.06 -11.88 8.51
C LEU A 95 -2.14 -10.51 9.17
N LEU A 96 -3.30 -9.84 9.11
CA LEU A 96 -3.50 -8.56 9.80
C LEU A 96 -3.27 -8.70 11.30
N ARG A 97 -3.88 -9.71 11.94
CA ARG A 97 -3.71 -9.94 13.38
C ARG A 97 -2.25 -10.25 13.73
N LEU A 98 -1.58 -11.12 12.98
CA LEU A 98 -0.16 -11.44 13.23
C LEU A 98 0.75 -10.21 13.11
N ASN A 99 0.44 -9.28 12.21
CA ASN A 99 1.21 -8.05 12.01
C ASN A 99 0.93 -6.98 13.07
N MET A 100 -0.27 -6.97 13.67
CA MET A 100 -0.75 -5.89 14.55
C MET A 100 -0.81 -6.27 16.03
N GLU A 101 -0.72 -7.55 16.37
CA GLU A 101 -0.70 -8.00 17.77
C GLU A 101 0.74 -8.22 18.29
N PRO A 102 1.06 -7.79 19.52
CA PRO A 102 2.39 -7.96 20.11
C PRO A 102 2.68 -9.39 20.54
N CYS A 103 3.95 -9.82 20.42
CA CYS A 103 4.42 -11.03 21.09
C CYS A 103 4.49 -10.83 22.60
N SER A 104 3.85 -11.71 23.37
CA SER A 104 3.95 -11.73 24.85
C SER A 104 5.25 -12.33 25.39
N CYS A 105 6.18 -12.72 24.52
CA CYS A 105 7.51 -13.25 24.87
C CYS A 105 8.50 -12.18 25.40
N GLY A 106 8.12 -10.91 25.41
CA GLY A 106 8.96 -9.81 25.92
C GLY A 106 9.86 -9.12 24.89
N CYS A 107 9.78 -9.50 23.61
CA CYS A 107 10.52 -8.84 22.52
C CYS A 107 9.87 -7.54 22.02
N ASN A 108 8.62 -7.27 22.42
CA ASN A 108 7.82 -6.08 22.10
C ASN A 108 7.68 -5.75 20.60
N VAL A 109 7.77 -6.76 19.73
CA VAL A 109 7.45 -6.65 18.29
C VAL A 109 6.18 -7.44 17.96
N SER A 110 5.65 -7.25 16.75
CA SER A 110 4.52 -8.04 16.25
C SER A 110 4.79 -9.55 16.23
N ILE A 111 3.73 -10.36 16.31
CA ILE A 111 3.82 -11.82 16.22
C ILE A 111 4.50 -12.25 14.91
N ALA A 112 4.16 -11.62 13.78
CA ALA A 112 4.75 -11.91 12.47
C ALA A 112 6.26 -11.62 12.44
N SER A 113 6.69 -10.47 12.99
CA SER A 113 8.12 -10.12 13.10
C SER A 113 8.87 -11.07 14.01
N CYS A 114 8.27 -11.43 15.16
CA CYS A 114 8.86 -12.38 16.08
C CYS A 114 9.06 -13.75 15.43
N LEU A 115 8.05 -14.33 14.76
CA LEU A 115 8.16 -15.64 14.11
C LEU A 115 9.19 -15.66 12.95
N ARG A 116 9.30 -14.56 12.21
CA ARG A 116 10.28 -14.46 11.12
C ARG A 116 11.72 -14.41 11.64
N ASN A 117 11.96 -13.67 12.72
CA ASN A 117 13.31 -13.48 13.27
C ASN A 117 13.71 -14.56 14.28
N HIS A 118 12.72 -15.16 14.96
CA HIS A 118 12.86 -16.14 16.04
C HIS A 118 11.86 -17.30 15.83
N PRO A 119 12.08 -18.15 14.81
CA PRO A 119 11.17 -19.25 14.51
C PRO A 119 11.04 -20.27 15.64
N GLU A 120 11.94 -20.29 16.62
CA GLU A 120 11.89 -21.13 17.83
C GLU A 120 11.00 -20.57 18.96
N CYS A 121 10.49 -19.34 18.86
CA CYS A 121 9.66 -18.72 19.90
C CYS A 121 8.31 -19.46 20.08
N LYS A 122 8.24 -20.32 21.10
CA LYS A 122 7.06 -21.16 21.41
C LYS A 122 5.83 -20.31 21.70
N THR A 123 5.97 -19.28 22.54
CA THR A 123 4.88 -18.35 22.88
C THR A 123 4.24 -17.73 21.63
N CYS A 124 5.05 -17.30 20.66
CA CYS A 124 4.53 -16.73 19.43
C CYS A 124 3.84 -17.77 18.53
N LYS A 125 4.37 -18.99 18.48
CA LYS A 125 3.74 -20.10 17.74
C LYS A 125 2.36 -20.43 18.28
N ASP A 126 2.23 -20.53 19.60
CA ASP A 126 0.96 -20.87 20.26
C ASP A 126 -0.08 -19.77 20.02
N LEU A 127 0.33 -18.50 20.11
CA LEU A 127 -0.54 -17.36 19.77
C LEU A 127 -0.97 -17.39 18.30
N ALA A 128 -0.03 -17.62 17.37
CA ALA A 128 -0.35 -17.69 15.95
C ALA A 128 -1.29 -18.86 15.61
N GLN A 129 -1.12 -20.02 16.26
CA GLN A 129 -2.03 -21.15 16.11
C GLN A 129 -3.43 -20.84 16.65
N LYS A 130 -3.53 -20.13 17.77
CA LYS A 130 -4.81 -19.67 18.31
C LYS A 130 -5.54 -18.73 17.34
N ILE A 131 -4.82 -17.75 16.78
CA ILE A 131 -5.38 -16.84 15.75
C ILE A 131 -5.87 -17.62 14.53
N LEU A 132 -5.12 -18.63 14.08
CA LEU A 132 -5.52 -19.50 12.97
C LEU A 132 -6.78 -20.31 13.30
N ALA A 133 -6.92 -20.82 14.53
CA ALA A 133 -8.10 -21.57 14.97
C ALA A 133 -9.34 -20.67 15.06
N ASP A 134 -9.20 -19.49 15.68
CA ASP A 134 -10.26 -18.48 15.78
C ASP A 134 -10.84 -18.15 14.39
N GLU A 135 -9.97 -17.91 13.40
CA GLU A 135 -10.38 -17.55 12.04
C GLU A 135 -10.98 -18.71 11.24
N ARG A 136 -10.66 -19.98 11.59
CA ARG A 136 -11.34 -21.16 11.05
C ARG A 136 -12.75 -21.33 11.61
N GLY A 137 -13.07 -20.66 12.72
CA GLY A 137 -14.27 -20.95 13.52
C GLY A 137 -14.13 -22.21 14.37
N GLU A 138 -12.89 -22.70 14.55
CA GLU A 138 -12.58 -23.77 15.48
C GLU A 138 -12.28 -23.13 16.83
N GLY A 139 -13.13 -23.36 17.83
CA GLY A 139 -12.85 -22.92 19.21
C GLY A 139 -11.50 -23.46 19.71
N PRO A 140 -10.91 -22.87 20.77
CA PRO A 140 -9.55 -23.20 21.20
C PRO A 140 -9.39 -24.70 21.42
N ALA A 141 -8.37 -25.29 20.78
CA ALA A 141 -8.04 -26.70 20.95
C ALA A 141 -7.83 -27.04 22.45
N PRO A 142 -8.20 -28.25 22.90
CA PRO A 142 -8.00 -28.67 24.28
C PRO A 142 -6.53 -28.52 24.68
N VAL A 143 -6.31 -27.84 25.81
CA VAL A 143 -4.99 -27.74 26.43
C VAL A 143 -4.85 -28.99 27.31
N ASP A 144 -4.16 -30.01 26.82
CA ASP A 144 -3.87 -31.21 27.60
C ASP A 144 -2.86 -30.86 28.71
N ASN A 145 -3.20 -31.19 29.96
CA ASN A 145 -2.42 -30.94 31.18
C ASN A 145 -1.80 -32.24 31.69
#